data_AF-A0A9X4JVJ1-F1
#
_entry.id   AF-A0A9X4JVJ1-F1
#
_cell.length_a   1.000
_cell.length_b   1.000
_cell.length_c   1.000
_cell.angle_alpha   90.00
_cell.angle_beta   90.00
_cell.angle_gamma   90.00
#
_symmetry.space_group_name_H-M   'P 1'
#
loop_
_entity.id
_entity.type
_entity.pdbx_description
1 polymer ?
#
loop_
_entity_poly.entity_id
_entity_poly.type
_entity_poly.pdbx_seq_one_letter_code
_entity_poly.pdbx_strand_id
1 'polypeptide(L)'
;MSYEAVMYKFLKYDCNIPSILKVAFHESSGSWEYMVIQMKKTNPSQPWQALNAAVGFDPTIGKFIITVDEDIDPLDPDSVNWALSFRVQPHLDCRITTGKSSMLDPSSAPPGASTNEDRFPAPVGTSAILINATRPFAFPAVSLPAKEYMENAKNIWEKLGLPNLTPKAPWHGYTLGYWSKENEEEARLAVQGKHYLTGNKLASTRVQMQDLATKALSEGK
;
A
#
# COMPACT_ATOMS: atom_id res chain seq x y z
N MET A 1 25.28 7.80 9.04
CA MET A 1 24.67 7.69 7.68
C MET A 1 23.36 6.93 7.88
N SER A 2 22.20 7.45 7.44
CA SER A 2 20.92 6.76 7.65
C SER A 2 20.88 5.46 6.84
N TYR A 3 20.46 4.35 7.46
CA TYR A 3 20.26 3.06 6.78
C TYR A 3 19.26 3.17 5.63
N GLU A 4 18.32 4.12 5.68
CA GLU A 4 17.38 4.40 4.59
C GLU A 4 18.12 4.78 3.30
N ALA A 5 19.11 5.67 3.39
CA ALA A 5 19.88 6.12 2.24
C ALA A 5 20.73 4.99 1.65
N VAL A 6 21.28 4.12 2.51
CA VAL A 6 22.04 2.94 2.10
C VAL A 6 21.14 1.96 1.37
N MET A 7 19.98 1.62 1.95
CA MET A 7 19.02 0.68 1.35
C MET A 7 18.42 1.24 0.06
N TYR A 8 18.07 2.53 0.01
CA TYR A 8 17.64 3.20 -1.21
C TYR A 8 18.69 3.10 -2.32
N LYS A 9 19.97 3.40 -1.99
CA LYS A 9 21.06 3.32 -2.96
C LYS A 9 21.24 1.89 -3.47
N PHE A 10 21.25 0.93 -2.56
CA PHE A 10 21.39 -0.50 -2.86
C PHE A 10 20.29 -0.97 -3.81
N LEU A 11 19.02 -0.80 -3.43
CA LEU A 11 17.90 -1.25 -4.25
C LEU A 11 17.84 -0.54 -5.60
N LYS A 12 18.01 0.79 -5.62
CA LYS A 12 17.85 1.57 -6.84
C LYS A 12 18.99 1.38 -7.82
N TYR A 13 20.24 1.48 -7.35
CA TYR A 13 21.41 1.53 -8.21
C TYR A 13 22.15 0.18 -8.29
N ASP A 14 22.33 -0.52 -7.18
CA ASP A 14 23.11 -1.78 -7.17
C ASP A 14 22.27 -2.97 -7.64
N CYS A 15 20.99 -3.02 -7.26
CA CYS A 15 20.03 -4.04 -7.73
C CYS A 15 19.32 -3.65 -9.03
N ASN A 16 19.63 -2.48 -9.60
CA ASN A 16 19.05 -1.96 -10.84
C ASN A 16 17.50 -1.89 -10.81
N ILE A 17 16.94 -1.30 -9.76
CA ILE A 17 15.49 -1.08 -9.60
C ILE A 17 15.19 0.42 -9.66
N PRO A 18 15.24 1.06 -10.85
CA PRO A 18 15.10 2.52 -10.97
C PRO A 18 13.74 3.06 -10.50
N SER A 19 12.72 2.19 -10.42
CA SER A 19 11.38 2.48 -9.94
C SER A 19 11.30 2.77 -8.44
N ILE A 20 12.34 2.46 -7.65
CA ILE A 20 12.38 2.83 -6.23
C ILE A 20 12.39 4.35 -6.07
N LEU A 21 11.45 4.87 -5.29
CA LEU A 21 11.30 6.29 -5.02
C LEU A 21 11.84 6.67 -3.64
N LYS A 22 11.53 5.85 -2.62
CA LYS A 22 11.89 6.10 -1.23
C LYS A 22 11.96 4.79 -0.46
N VAL A 23 12.82 4.73 0.54
CA VAL A 23 12.85 3.67 1.55
C VAL A 23 12.70 4.35 2.90
N ALA A 24 11.83 3.82 3.75
CA ALA A 24 11.61 4.31 5.10
C ALA A 24 11.76 3.17 6.12
N PHE A 25 12.36 3.49 7.25
CA PHE A 25 12.30 2.64 8.45
C PHE A 25 11.39 3.31 9.48
N HIS A 26 10.36 2.62 9.95
CA HIS A 26 9.40 3.21 10.87
C HIS A 26 10.00 3.42 12.26
N GLU A 27 10.22 4.68 12.65
CA GLU A 27 10.80 5.03 13.95
C GLU A 27 9.95 4.52 15.12
N SER A 28 8.62 4.49 14.96
CA SER A 28 7.68 4.01 15.97
C SER A 28 7.85 2.53 16.34
N SER A 29 8.59 1.74 15.54
CA SER A 29 8.83 0.31 15.76
C SER A 29 10.29 -0.03 16.08
N GLY A 30 11.08 0.93 16.58
CA GLY A 30 12.52 0.72 16.80
C GLY A 30 13.33 0.76 15.50
N SER A 31 12.78 1.35 14.44
CA SER A 31 13.37 1.58 13.12
C SER A 31 13.66 0.30 12.31
N TRP A 32 14.76 -0.41 12.58
CA TRP A 32 15.38 -1.32 11.61
C TRP A 32 14.55 -2.56 11.23
N GLU A 33 13.54 -2.90 12.03
CA GLU A 33 12.74 -4.10 11.84
C GLU A 33 11.51 -3.88 10.94
N TYR A 34 11.10 -2.65 10.68
CA TYR A 34 9.92 -2.33 9.87
C TYR A 34 10.32 -1.41 8.71
N MET A 35 10.48 -2.00 7.54
CA MET A 35 10.93 -1.34 6.32
C MET A 35 9.78 -1.20 5.33
N VAL A 36 9.60 0.00 4.78
CA VAL A 36 8.65 0.29 3.70
C VAL A 36 9.41 0.84 2.50
N ILE A 37 9.22 0.21 1.34
CA ILE A 37 9.86 0.52 0.06
C ILE A 37 8.79 1.09 -0.87
N GLN A 38 8.83 2.39 -1.10
CA GLN A 38 7.94 3.08 -2.02
C GLN A 38 8.50 3.00 -3.45
N MET A 39 7.64 2.65 -4.41
CA MET A 39 8.05 2.52 -5.79
C MET A 39 6.96 2.92 -6.79
N LYS A 40 7.39 3.41 -7.95
CA LYS A 40 6.52 3.57 -9.13
C LYS A 40 6.64 2.34 -10.01
N LYS A 41 5.82 1.34 -9.75
CA LYS A 41 5.90 0.04 -10.43
C LYS A 41 5.53 0.16 -11.91
N THR A 42 6.36 -0.38 -12.79
CA THR A 42 6.06 -0.56 -14.22
C THR A 42 5.90 -2.02 -14.62
N ASN A 43 6.33 -2.95 -13.76
CA ASN A 43 6.25 -4.39 -13.99
C ASN A 43 5.93 -5.14 -12.67
N PRO A 44 5.02 -6.14 -12.67
CA PRO A 44 4.65 -6.91 -11.48
C PRO A 44 5.82 -7.65 -10.79
N SER A 45 6.94 -7.88 -11.47
CA SER A 45 8.13 -8.53 -10.89
C SER A 45 8.99 -7.60 -10.04
N GLN A 46 8.93 -6.28 -10.24
CA GLN A 46 9.81 -5.32 -9.55
C GLN A 46 9.61 -5.30 -8.02
N PRO A 47 8.39 -5.34 -7.47
CA PRO A 47 8.19 -5.40 -6.02
C PRO A 47 8.88 -6.64 -5.42
N TRP A 48 8.72 -7.80 -6.04
CA TRP A 48 9.38 -9.03 -5.58
C TRP A 48 10.90 -8.96 -5.71
N GLN A 49 11.43 -8.35 -6.77
CA GLN A 49 12.88 -8.10 -6.89
C GLN A 49 13.39 -7.25 -5.73
N ALA A 50 12.68 -6.16 -5.39
CA ALA A 50 13.05 -5.28 -4.28
C ALA A 50 12.95 -5.99 -2.92
N LEU A 51 11.86 -6.72 -2.66
CA LEU A 51 11.64 -7.48 -1.43
C LEU A 51 12.74 -8.54 -1.20
N ASN A 52 13.06 -9.32 -2.24
CA ASN A 52 14.09 -10.36 -2.14
C ASN A 52 15.50 -9.76 -2.00
N ALA A 53 15.78 -8.63 -2.67
CA ALA A 53 17.05 -7.93 -2.49
C ALA A 53 17.19 -7.36 -1.07
N ALA A 54 16.16 -6.68 -0.58
CA ALA A 54 16.16 -6.04 0.73
C ALA A 54 16.38 -7.06 1.86
N VAL A 55 15.68 -8.20 1.84
CA VAL A 55 15.82 -9.21 2.89
C VAL A 55 17.18 -9.90 2.90
N GLY A 56 17.82 -10.00 1.74
CA GLY A 56 19.16 -10.57 1.57
C GLY A 56 20.31 -9.60 1.87
N PHE A 57 20.02 -8.33 2.13
CA PHE A 57 21.06 -7.31 2.34
C PHE A 57 21.81 -7.48 3.66
N ASP A 58 21.07 -7.69 4.76
CA ASP A 58 21.64 -7.89 6.09
C ASP A 58 20.75 -8.84 6.90
N PRO A 59 21.29 -9.90 7.52
CA PRO A 59 20.51 -10.87 8.28
C PRO A 59 19.83 -10.29 9.53
N THR A 60 20.26 -9.12 10.01
CA THR A 60 19.75 -8.45 11.23
C THR A 60 18.73 -7.34 10.98
N ILE A 61 18.41 -7.03 9.71
CA ILE A 61 17.52 -5.92 9.35
C ILE A 61 16.25 -6.43 8.67
N GLY A 62 15.10 -5.83 9.00
CA GLY A 62 13.85 -6.02 8.29
C GLY A 62 13.14 -7.33 8.63
N LYS A 63 12.56 -7.42 9.83
CA LYS A 63 11.53 -8.42 10.17
C LYS A 63 10.25 -8.26 9.35
N PHE A 64 9.83 -7.03 9.06
CA PHE A 64 8.72 -6.69 8.17
C PHE A 64 9.25 -5.83 7.03
N ILE A 65 9.09 -6.31 5.79
CA ILE A 65 9.54 -5.61 4.58
C ILE A 65 8.36 -5.49 3.63
N ILE A 66 7.95 -4.27 3.34
CA ILE A 66 6.71 -3.98 2.61
C ILE A 66 7.04 -3.13 1.39
N THR A 67 6.53 -3.48 0.22
CA THR A 67 6.55 -2.57 -0.94
C THR A 67 5.20 -1.90 -1.13
N VAL A 68 5.19 -0.60 -1.40
CA VAL A 68 3.98 0.21 -1.64
C VAL A 68 4.12 1.04 -2.93
N ASP A 69 3.00 1.41 -3.54
CA ASP A 69 3.00 2.29 -4.72
C ASP A 69 3.35 3.75 -4.36
N GLU A 70 3.57 4.59 -5.36
CA GLU A 70 3.98 6.00 -5.22
C GLU A 70 2.98 6.91 -4.50
N ASP A 71 1.72 6.49 -4.36
CA ASP A 71 0.66 7.24 -3.71
C ASP A 71 0.58 7.01 -2.19
N ILE A 72 1.35 6.04 -1.68
CA ILE A 72 1.42 5.71 -0.25
C ILE A 72 2.65 6.38 0.34
N ASP A 73 2.49 7.18 1.40
CA ASP A 73 3.64 7.75 2.10
C ASP A 73 4.26 6.67 3.01
N PRO A 74 5.51 6.23 2.76
CA PRO A 74 6.13 5.17 3.55
C PRO A 74 6.50 5.58 4.99
N LEU A 75 6.35 6.86 5.37
CA LEU A 75 6.54 7.32 6.75
C LEU A 75 5.21 7.44 7.53
N ASP A 76 4.06 7.38 6.86
CA ASP A 76 2.75 7.48 7.50
C ASP A 76 2.17 6.07 7.73
N PRO A 77 2.08 5.61 9.00
CA PRO A 77 1.60 4.26 9.28
C PRO A 77 0.13 4.08 8.85
N ASP A 78 -0.68 5.13 8.89
CA ASP A 78 -2.07 5.08 8.46
C ASP A 78 -2.17 4.80 6.95
N SER A 79 -1.32 5.48 6.15
CA SER A 79 -1.20 5.27 4.71
C SER A 79 -0.76 3.84 4.37
N VAL A 80 0.25 3.32 5.08
CA VAL A 80 0.76 1.95 4.87
C VAL A 80 -0.29 0.90 5.28
N ASN A 81 -0.97 1.08 6.42
CA ASN A 81 -2.03 0.19 6.87
C ASN A 81 -3.20 0.15 5.90
N TRP A 82 -3.57 1.29 5.31
CA TRP A 82 -4.58 1.33 4.26
C TRP A 82 -4.15 0.53 3.02
N ALA A 83 -2.90 0.67 2.58
CA ALA A 83 -2.37 -0.12 1.47
C ALA A 83 -2.41 -1.62 1.76
N LEU A 84 -1.97 -2.04 2.96
CA LEU A 84 -2.04 -3.44 3.41
C LEU A 84 -3.47 -3.97 3.39
N SER A 85 -4.44 -3.18 3.84
CA SER A 85 -5.85 -3.60 3.98
C SER A 85 -6.55 -3.82 2.64
N PHE A 86 -6.21 -3.04 1.62
CA PHE A 86 -6.96 -3.00 0.36
C PHE A 86 -6.18 -3.47 -0.88
N ARG A 87 -4.86 -3.71 -0.77
CA ARG A 87 -4.01 -4.13 -1.89
C ARG A 87 -3.39 -5.51 -1.73
N VAL A 88 -3.45 -6.11 -0.53
CA VAL A 88 -2.79 -7.37 -0.22
C VAL A 88 -3.82 -8.49 -0.14
N GLN A 89 -3.59 -9.57 -0.87
CA GLN A 89 -4.18 -10.87 -0.61
C GLN A 89 -3.13 -11.73 0.10
N PRO A 90 -3.21 -11.98 1.42
CA PRO A 90 -2.08 -12.55 2.17
C PRO A 90 -1.53 -13.88 1.63
N HIS A 91 -2.38 -14.70 1.02
CA HIS A 91 -1.98 -15.98 0.42
C HIS A 91 -1.21 -15.84 -0.92
N LEU A 92 -1.30 -14.69 -1.60
CA LEU A 92 -0.62 -14.40 -2.87
C LEU A 92 0.54 -13.41 -2.69
N ASP A 93 0.35 -12.44 -1.81
CA ASP A 93 1.18 -11.23 -1.72
C ASP A 93 2.13 -11.22 -0.52
N CYS A 94 2.15 -12.29 0.29
CA CYS A 94 3.07 -12.44 1.41
C CYS A 94 4.01 -13.64 1.23
N ARG A 95 5.26 -13.50 1.67
CA ARG A 95 6.23 -14.60 1.80
C ARG A 95 6.98 -14.50 3.11
N ILE A 96 7.18 -15.64 3.78
CA ILE A 96 8.01 -15.72 4.98
C ILE A 96 9.35 -16.34 4.57
N THR A 97 10.45 -15.77 5.05
CA THR A 97 11.79 -16.35 4.96
C THR A 97 12.38 -16.56 6.35
N THR A 98 13.15 -17.62 6.50
CA THR A 98 13.92 -17.93 7.72
C THR A 98 15.40 -17.60 7.50
N GLY A 99 16.28 -17.89 8.47
CA GLY A 99 17.71 -17.61 8.38
C GLY A 99 18.10 -16.19 8.80
N LYS A 100 17.20 -15.47 9.46
CA LYS A 100 17.46 -14.13 10.00
C LYS A 100 18.11 -14.25 11.39
N SER A 101 18.81 -13.20 11.80
CA SER A 101 19.40 -13.08 13.13
C SER A 101 18.68 -11.98 13.89
N SER A 102 18.42 -12.21 15.17
CA SER A 102 17.99 -11.18 16.12
C SER A 102 19.18 -10.55 16.82
N MET A 103 18.99 -9.34 17.33
CA MET A 103 19.95 -8.64 18.19
C MET A 103 19.35 -8.36 19.58
N LEU A 104 18.17 -7.74 19.62
CA LEU A 104 17.50 -7.27 20.84
C LEU A 104 15.99 -7.55 20.80
N ASP A 105 15.57 -8.56 20.03
CA ASP A 105 14.16 -8.94 19.92
C ASP A 105 13.82 -10.01 20.97
N PRO A 106 13.05 -9.67 22.02
CA PRO A 106 12.71 -10.60 23.10
C PRO A 106 11.80 -11.76 22.66
N SER A 107 11.29 -11.75 21.42
CA SER A 107 10.56 -12.89 20.85
C SER A 107 11.48 -14.01 20.33
N SER A 108 12.79 -13.77 20.28
CA SER A 108 13.76 -14.70 19.66
C SER A 108 14.11 -15.88 20.54
N ALA A 109 14.21 -15.67 21.85
CA ALA A 109 14.51 -16.70 22.84
C ALA A 109 13.94 -16.33 24.22
N PRO A 110 13.69 -17.31 25.11
CA PRO A 110 13.24 -17.02 26.47
C PRO A 110 14.31 -16.28 27.29
N PRO A 111 13.91 -15.52 28.33
CA PRO A 111 14.86 -14.89 29.25
C PRO A 111 15.83 -15.91 29.86
N GLY A 112 17.14 -15.60 29.84
CA GLY A 112 18.19 -16.48 30.36
C GLY A 112 18.76 -17.47 29.35
N ALA A 113 18.27 -17.46 28.10
CA ALA A 113 18.88 -18.19 27.00
C ALA A 113 20.33 -17.73 26.74
N SER A 114 21.12 -18.60 26.12
CA SER A 114 22.50 -18.23 25.73
C SER A 114 22.51 -17.14 24.66
N THR A 115 23.57 -16.35 24.59
CA THR A 115 23.71 -15.30 23.55
C THR A 115 23.57 -15.85 22.12
N ASN A 116 23.99 -17.10 21.89
CA ASN A 116 23.88 -17.73 20.58
C ASN A 116 22.43 -18.06 20.22
N GLU A 117 21.68 -18.60 21.19
CA GLU A 117 20.27 -18.94 21.02
C GLU A 117 19.39 -17.69 20.88
N ASP A 118 19.71 -16.63 21.63
CA ASP A 118 19.03 -15.33 21.54
C ASP A 118 19.22 -14.67 20.16
N ARG A 119 20.45 -14.72 19.61
CA ARG A 119 20.74 -14.13 18.30
C ARG A 119 20.28 -14.99 17.12
N PHE A 120 20.38 -16.31 17.25
CA PHE A 120 20.05 -17.24 16.18
C PHE A 120 19.39 -18.50 16.77
N PRO A 121 18.09 -18.44 17.08
CA PRO A 121 17.40 -19.56 17.71
C PRO A 121 17.31 -20.77 16.78
N ALA A 122 17.43 -21.97 17.34
CA ALA A 122 17.24 -23.19 16.57
C ALA A 122 15.78 -23.33 16.08
N PRO A 123 15.53 -23.98 14.94
CA PRO A 123 16.50 -24.65 14.07
C PRO A 123 17.09 -23.77 12.96
N VAL A 124 16.50 -22.61 12.65
CA VAL A 124 16.79 -21.85 11.42
C VAL A 124 16.92 -20.35 11.63
N GLY A 125 17.14 -19.90 12.87
CA GLY A 125 17.14 -18.49 13.22
C GLY A 125 15.74 -17.89 13.26
N THR A 126 15.68 -16.56 13.30
CA THR A 126 14.42 -15.82 13.21
C THR A 126 13.94 -15.74 11.75
N SER A 127 12.78 -15.10 11.56
CA SER A 127 12.14 -14.97 10.25
C SER A 127 11.82 -13.52 9.91
N ALA A 128 11.71 -13.25 8.61
CA ALA A 128 11.16 -12.02 8.07
C ALA A 128 9.94 -12.31 7.20
N ILE A 129 9.00 -11.36 7.14
CA ILE A 129 7.87 -11.36 6.21
C ILE A 129 8.05 -10.29 5.15
N LEU A 130 7.86 -10.70 3.90
CA LEU A 130 7.87 -9.87 2.70
C LEU A 130 6.44 -9.67 2.26
N ILE A 131 6.01 -8.42 2.06
CA ILE A 131 4.62 -8.08 1.72
C ILE A 131 4.60 -7.17 0.49
N ASN A 132 3.96 -7.64 -0.58
CA ASN A 132 3.69 -6.85 -1.76
C ASN A 132 2.35 -6.09 -1.62
N ALA A 133 2.38 -4.87 -1.12
CA ALA A 133 1.21 -3.99 -1.01
C ALA A 133 1.06 -3.04 -2.23
N THR A 134 1.57 -3.43 -3.40
CA THR A 134 1.36 -2.68 -4.65
C THR A 134 0.10 -3.13 -5.37
N ARG A 135 -0.60 -2.22 -6.04
CA ARG A 135 -1.82 -2.53 -6.79
C ARG A 135 -1.53 -3.53 -7.91
N PRO A 136 -2.26 -4.66 -8.02
CA PRO A 136 -2.09 -5.60 -9.13
C PRO A 136 -2.61 -5.05 -10.46
N PHE A 137 -3.55 -4.11 -10.43
CA PHE A 137 -4.18 -3.47 -11.60
C PHE A 137 -4.72 -2.09 -11.21
N ALA A 138 -5.29 -1.37 -12.19
CA ALA A 138 -5.92 -0.07 -11.96
C ALA A 138 -7.12 -0.19 -11.01
N PHE A 139 -7.17 0.68 -9.99
CA PHE A 139 -8.26 0.69 -8.99
C PHE A 139 -9.17 1.91 -9.22
N PRO A 140 -10.41 1.89 -8.70
CA PRO A 140 -11.26 3.07 -8.64
C PRO A 140 -10.57 4.24 -7.92
N ALA A 141 -11.02 5.47 -8.19
CA ALA A 141 -10.52 6.63 -7.46
C ALA A 141 -10.73 6.50 -5.95
N VAL A 142 -9.84 7.09 -5.15
CA VAL A 142 -9.98 7.09 -3.69
C VAL A 142 -11.25 7.83 -3.26
N SER A 143 -11.87 7.38 -2.16
CA SER A 143 -13.10 7.96 -1.61
C SER A 143 -12.88 9.28 -0.86
N LEU A 144 -12.08 10.18 -1.43
CA LEU A 144 -11.87 11.54 -0.93
C LEU A 144 -12.52 12.56 -1.89
N PRO A 145 -13.05 13.69 -1.39
CA PRO A 145 -13.61 14.72 -2.24
C PRO A 145 -12.59 15.27 -3.23
N ALA A 146 -13.04 15.69 -4.41
CA ALA A 146 -12.15 16.31 -5.39
C ALA A 146 -11.48 17.57 -4.83
N LYS A 147 -10.30 17.88 -5.37
CA LYS A 147 -9.43 18.97 -4.90
C LYS A 147 -10.16 20.30 -4.76
N GLU A 148 -10.99 20.67 -5.74
CA GLU A 148 -11.75 21.93 -5.74
C GLU A 148 -12.66 22.08 -4.51
N TYR A 149 -13.30 21.00 -4.06
CA TYR A 149 -14.18 21.03 -2.88
C TYR A 149 -13.37 21.15 -1.60
N MET A 150 -12.25 20.44 -1.51
CA MET A 150 -11.36 20.50 -0.34
C MET A 150 -10.71 21.88 -0.20
N GLU A 151 -10.27 22.48 -1.32
CA GLU A 151 -9.74 23.85 -1.35
C GLU A 151 -10.81 24.88 -0.96
N ASN A 152 -12.03 24.74 -1.48
CA ASN A 152 -13.13 25.62 -1.09
C ASN A 152 -13.50 25.47 0.40
N ALA A 153 -13.55 24.24 0.92
CA ALA A 153 -13.81 23.98 2.33
C ALA A 153 -12.75 24.62 3.23
N LYS A 154 -11.47 24.52 2.86
CA LYS A 154 -10.37 25.20 3.55
C LYS A 154 -10.57 26.72 3.56
N ASN A 155 -10.91 27.33 2.42
CA ASN A 155 -11.16 28.77 2.34
C ASN A 155 -12.32 29.21 3.25
N ILE A 156 -13.39 28.42 3.34
CA ILE A 156 -14.52 28.69 4.25
C ILE A 156 -14.06 28.60 5.70
N TRP A 157 -13.31 27.55 6.05
CA TRP A 157 -12.79 27.32 7.40
C TRP A 157 -11.94 28.50 7.91
N GLU A 158 -11.03 29.00 7.05
CA GLU A 158 -10.18 30.14 7.35
C GLU A 158 -10.99 31.44 7.50
N LYS A 159 -11.99 31.68 6.62
CA LYS A 159 -12.89 32.84 6.73
C LYS A 159 -13.70 32.85 8.02
N LEU A 160 -14.04 31.67 8.54
CA LEU A 160 -14.76 31.54 9.81
C LEU A 160 -13.85 31.74 11.04
N GLY A 161 -12.54 31.91 10.86
CA GLY A 161 -11.59 32.08 11.96
C GLY A 161 -11.43 30.84 12.83
N LEU A 162 -11.70 29.66 12.26
CA LEU A 162 -11.57 28.39 12.97
C LEU A 162 -10.08 28.01 13.19
N PRO A 163 -9.78 27.08 14.11
CA PRO A 163 -8.40 26.71 14.42
C PRO A 163 -7.58 26.28 13.21
N ASN A 164 -6.26 26.48 13.27
CA ASN A 164 -5.35 26.12 12.18
C ASN A 164 -5.49 24.64 11.79
N LEU A 165 -5.63 24.39 10.48
CA LEU A 165 -5.73 23.06 9.92
C LEU A 165 -4.35 22.38 9.86
N THR A 166 -4.31 21.10 10.20
CA THR A 166 -3.14 20.21 10.03
C THR A 166 -3.49 19.04 9.10
N PRO A 167 -3.70 19.30 7.80
CA PRO A 167 -4.13 18.26 6.86
C PRO A 167 -3.03 17.21 6.66
N LYS A 168 -3.42 15.93 6.69
CA LYS A 168 -2.55 14.80 6.29
C LYS A 168 -2.66 14.55 4.80
N ALA A 169 -1.56 14.20 4.14
CA ALA A 169 -1.59 13.75 2.76
C ALA A 169 -2.04 12.28 2.67
N PRO A 170 -2.83 11.88 1.66
CA PRO A 170 -3.48 12.73 0.67
C PRO A 170 -4.70 13.44 1.27
N TRP A 171 -4.80 14.76 1.06
CA TRP A 171 -5.88 15.57 1.65
C TRP A 171 -7.07 15.81 0.69
N HIS A 172 -6.98 15.31 -0.54
CA HIS A 172 -8.05 15.31 -1.54
C HIS A 172 -7.99 14.04 -2.39
N GLY A 173 -9.05 13.79 -3.16
CA GLY A 173 -9.17 12.65 -4.05
C GLY A 173 -8.17 12.68 -5.21
N TYR A 174 -7.82 11.49 -5.68
CA TYR A 174 -6.99 11.22 -6.84
C TYR A 174 -7.39 9.90 -7.50
N THR A 175 -7.10 9.76 -8.79
CA THR A 175 -7.41 8.54 -9.55
C THR A 175 -6.36 7.47 -9.33
N LEU A 176 -6.81 6.23 -9.22
CA LEU A 176 -5.95 5.03 -9.17
C LEU A 176 -5.93 4.28 -10.52
N GLY A 177 -6.35 4.94 -11.59
CA GLY A 177 -6.28 4.46 -12.98
C GLY A 177 -7.60 3.94 -13.54
N TYR A 178 -8.52 3.44 -12.71
CA TYR A 178 -9.83 2.96 -13.14
C TYR A 178 -10.89 4.03 -12.88
N TRP A 179 -10.83 5.12 -13.66
CA TRP A 179 -11.81 6.21 -13.61
C TRP A 179 -12.11 6.67 -15.03
N SER A 180 -13.25 6.25 -15.56
CA SER A 180 -13.64 6.54 -16.95
C SER A 180 -14.22 7.95 -17.10
N LYS A 181 -14.27 8.46 -18.34
CA LYS A 181 -14.99 9.71 -18.67
C LYS A 181 -16.47 9.64 -18.28
N GLU A 182 -17.05 8.45 -18.37
CA GLU A 182 -18.43 8.23 -17.93
C GLU A 182 -18.56 8.42 -16.41
N ASN A 183 -17.64 7.88 -15.61
CA ASN A 183 -17.64 8.10 -14.17
C ASN A 183 -17.44 9.58 -13.79
N GLU A 184 -16.59 10.28 -14.54
CA GLU A 184 -16.39 11.73 -14.35
C GLU A 184 -17.67 12.53 -14.64
N GLU A 185 -18.38 12.22 -15.73
CA GLU A 185 -19.65 12.85 -16.07
C GLU A 185 -20.73 12.53 -15.02
N GLU A 186 -20.84 11.27 -14.59
CA GLU A 186 -21.79 10.86 -13.55
C GLU A 186 -21.51 11.55 -12.21
N ALA A 187 -20.23 11.67 -11.82
CA ALA A 187 -19.83 12.40 -10.62
C ALA A 187 -20.22 13.88 -10.72
N ARG A 188 -20.01 14.50 -11.89
CA ARG A 188 -20.43 15.89 -12.15
C ARG A 188 -21.95 16.06 -12.05
N LEU A 189 -22.72 15.13 -12.62
CA LEU A 189 -24.18 15.14 -12.51
C LEU A 189 -24.62 15.00 -11.05
N ALA A 190 -23.96 14.16 -10.26
CA ALA A 190 -24.27 14.01 -8.84
C ALA A 190 -24.05 15.31 -8.05
N VAL A 191 -22.92 16.00 -8.27
CA VAL A 191 -22.64 17.31 -7.65
C VAL A 191 -23.72 18.34 -8.04
N GLN A 192 -24.20 18.32 -9.28
CA GLN A 192 -25.26 19.22 -9.75
C GLN A 192 -26.67 18.86 -9.23
N GLY A 193 -26.82 17.85 -8.38
CA GLY A 193 -28.13 17.35 -7.93
C GLY A 193 -28.90 16.59 -9.02
N LYS A 194 -28.24 16.22 -10.12
CA LYS A 194 -28.81 15.51 -11.28
C LYS A 194 -28.48 14.01 -11.28
N HIS A 195 -28.20 13.42 -10.12
CA HIS A 195 -27.86 11.99 -9.99
C HIS A 195 -28.96 11.05 -10.55
N TYR A 196 -30.21 11.51 -10.62
CA TYR A 196 -31.33 10.73 -11.13
C TYR A 196 -31.19 10.40 -12.63
N LEU A 197 -30.47 11.22 -13.41
CA LEU A 197 -30.17 10.92 -14.81
C LEU A 197 -29.31 9.66 -14.93
N THR A 198 -28.29 9.52 -14.07
CA THR A 198 -27.50 8.30 -13.94
C THR A 198 -28.36 7.12 -13.49
N GLY A 199 -29.24 7.34 -12.50
CA GLY A 199 -30.19 6.32 -12.04
C GLY A 199 -31.11 5.80 -13.15
N ASN A 200 -31.67 6.68 -13.98
CA ASN A 200 -32.52 6.32 -15.12
C ASN A 200 -31.73 5.54 -16.19
N LYS A 201 -30.49 5.94 -16.46
CA LYS A 201 -29.59 5.21 -17.36
C LYS A 201 -29.28 3.80 -16.83
N LEU A 202 -28.98 3.65 -15.55
CA LEU A 202 -28.72 2.35 -14.93
C LEU A 202 -29.99 1.48 -14.83
N ALA A 203 -31.17 2.10 -14.79
CA ALA A 203 -32.43 1.36 -14.80
C ALA A 203 -32.67 0.62 -16.12
N SER A 204 -32.23 1.17 -17.27
CA SER A 204 -32.38 0.52 -18.58
C SER A 204 -31.42 -0.65 -18.79
N THR A 205 -30.36 -0.78 -17.99
CA THR A 205 -29.40 -1.89 -18.06
C THR A 205 -29.71 -3.03 -17.08
N ARG A 206 -30.81 -2.93 -16.32
CA ARG A 206 -31.24 -3.98 -15.39
C ARG A 206 -31.65 -5.23 -16.15
N VAL A 207 -31.11 -6.38 -15.74
CA VAL A 207 -31.47 -7.70 -16.27
C VAL A 207 -32.10 -8.51 -15.15
N GLN A 208 -33.13 -9.30 -15.44
CA GLN A 208 -33.70 -10.23 -14.46
C GLN A 208 -32.68 -11.34 -14.15
N MET A 209 -32.53 -11.70 -12.88
CA MET A 209 -31.60 -12.76 -12.45
C MET A 209 -31.86 -14.10 -13.16
N GLN A 210 -33.12 -14.41 -13.49
CA GLN A 210 -33.52 -15.64 -14.18
C GLN A 210 -32.98 -15.69 -15.62
N ASP A 211 -32.92 -14.54 -16.31
CA ASP A 211 -32.42 -14.44 -17.67
C ASP A 211 -30.88 -14.57 -17.72
N LEU A 212 -30.18 -14.06 -16.69
CA LEU A 212 -28.74 -14.22 -16.54
C LEU A 212 -28.33 -15.69 -16.29
N ALA A 213 -29.07 -16.39 -15.43
CA ALA A 213 -28.85 -17.81 -15.15
C ALA A 213 -29.06 -18.67 -16.41
N THR A 214 -30.12 -18.39 -17.17
CA THR A 214 -30.43 -19.10 -18.43
C THR A 214 -29.35 -18.86 -19.49
N LYS A 215 -28.86 -17.61 -19.60
CA LYS A 215 -27.81 -17.25 -20.54
C LYS A 215 -26.45 -17.88 -20.19
N ALA A 216 -26.07 -17.87 -18.92
CA ALA A 216 -24.85 -18.53 -18.44
C ALA A 216 -24.87 -20.05 -18.68
N LEU A 217 -26.02 -20.70 -18.49
CA LEU A 217 -26.21 -22.13 -18.79
C LEU A 217 -26.18 -22.43 -20.30
N SER A 218 -26.64 -21.50 -21.15
CA SER A 218 -26.62 -21.65 -22.61
C SER A 218 -25.25 -21.37 -23.25
N GLU A 219 -24.41 -20.55 -22.61
CA GLU A 219 -23.09 -20.15 -23.13
C GLU A 219 -21.94 -21.07 -22.66
N GLY A 220 -22.23 -22.14 -21.91
CA GLY A 220 -21.33 -23.27 -21.70
C GLY A 220 -19.94 -22.91 -21.16
N LYS A 221 -19.88 -22.25 -20.01
CA LYS A 221 -18.70 -22.22 -19.14
C LYS A 221 -19.00 -22.84 -17.79
#